data_AF-A0A4Y2H310-F1
#
_entry.id   AF-A0A4Y2H310-F1
#
_cell.length_a   1.000
_cell.length_b   1.000
_cell.length_c   1.000
_cell.angle_alpha   90.00
_cell.angle_beta   90.00
_cell.angle_gamma   90.00
#
_symmetry.space_group_name_H-M   'P 1'
#
loop_
_entity.id
_entity.type
_entity.pdbx_description
1 polymer ?
#
loop_
_entity_poly.entity_id
_entity_poly.type
_entity_poly.pdbx_seq_one_letter_code
_entity_poly.pdbx_strand_id
1 'polypeptide(L)'
;MRRPISQRRHHKRRPFFLPKPLSYLKSEIRSAALSIWQDNWDNGETGRSTHDIVPRVSNKPVGWNREELMFITKHGPFPSYIHRFNLRTHDNCSCGEKGDPMHYATKCQFILSWHFQTLTVSLKLQWLKNILTNNLSRTRLRLLMLYICDDNNLIVEDNR
;
A
#
# COMPACT_ATOMS: atom_id res chain seq x y z
N MET A 1 3.35 15.12 73.31
CA MET A 1 2.76 16.00 72.28
C MET A 1 2.55 15.20 70.99
N ARG A 2 1.30 15.00 70.53
CA ARG A 2 0.98 14.38 69.22
C ARG A 2 0.49 15.46 68.26
N ARG A 3 1.08 15.56 67.06
CA ARG A 3 0.65 16.51 66.01
C ARG A 3 -0.67 16.05 65.37
N PRO A 4 -1.59 16.96 65.00
CA PRO A 4 -2.86 16.58 64.39
C PRO A 4 -2.69 16.20 62.91
N ILE A 5 -3.43 15.18 62.48
CA ILE A 5 -3.46 14.67 61.11
C ILE A 5 -4.31 15.63 60.26
N SER A 6 -3.73 16.20 59.20
CA SER A 6 -4.49 17.02 58.24
C SER A 6 -5.40 16.12 57.40
N GLN A 7 -6.72 16.28 57.53
CA GLN A 7 -7.67 15.67 56.60
C GLN A 7 -7.52 16.30 55.21
N ARG A 8 -7.04 15.52 54.22
CA ARG A 8 -7.09 15.91 52.82
C ARG A 8 -8.55 16.00 52.38
N ARG A 9 -9.00 17.20 52.01
CA ARG A 9 -10.30 17.40 51.35
C ARG A 9 -10.24 16.76 49.97
N HIS A 10 -10.93 15.64 49.78
CA HIS A 10 -11.22 15.13 48.44
C HIS A 10 -12.25 16.06 47.78
N HIS A 11 -11.80 16.90 46.84
CA HIS A 11 -12.71 17.56 45.92
C HIS A 11 -13.43 16.48 45.10
N LYS A 12 -14.73 16.27 45.36
CA LYS A 12 -15.61 15.51 44.46
C LYS A 12 -15.54 16.17 43.08
N ARG A 13 -14.85 15.54 42.12
CA ARG A 13 -14.85 15.98 40.72
C ARG A 13 -16.30 16.01 40.25
N ARG A 14 -16.75 17.15 39.72
CA ARG A 14 -18.09 17.25 39.13
C ARG A 14 -18.19 16.21 38.00
N PRO A 15 -19.30 15.45 37.90
CA PRO A 15 -19.48 14.52 36.80
C PRO A 15 -19.46 15.31 35.49
N PHE A 16 -18.55 14.96 34.60
CA PHE A 16 -18.53 15.49 33.24
C PHE A 16 -19.72 14.88 32.48
N PHE A 17 -20.75 15.67 32.25
CA PHE A 17 -21.86 15.29 31.39
C PHE A 17 -21.51 15.66 29.95
N LEU A 18 -21.35 14.66 29.08
CA LEU A 18 -21.25 14.88 27.65
C LEU A 18 -22.66 15.14 27.08
N PRO A 19 -22.87 16.19 26.26
CA PRO A 19 -24.17 16.48 25.65
C PRO A 19 -24.68 15.38 24.72
N LYS A 20 -23.78 14.54 24.21
CA LYS A 20 -24.07 13.43 23.32
C LYS A 20 -23.34 12.17 23.77
N PRO A 21 -23.86 10.97 23.46
CA PRO A 21 -23.16 9.72 23.75
C PRO A 21 -21.77 9.68 23.11
N LEU A 22 -20.81 9.06 23.79
CA LEU A 22 -19.44 8.91 23.28
C LEU A 22 -19.39 8.19 21.92
N SER A 23 -20.30 7.25 21.68
CA SER A 23 -20.43 6.55 20.40
C SER A 23 -20.75 7.50 19.24
N TYR A 24 -21.63 8.47 19.47
CA TYR A 24 -21.96 9.50 18.50
C TYR A 24 -20.74 10.36 18.17
N LEU A 25 -20.04 10.86 19.20
CA LEU A 25 -18.83 11.67 18.98
C LEU A 25 -17.75 10.90 18.22
N LYS A 26 -17.55 9.62 18.53
CA LYS A 26 -16.63 8.74 17.78
C LYS A 26 -17.05 8.56 16.33
N SER A 27 -18.36 8.48 16.06
CA SER A 27 -18.91 8.37 14.70
C SER A 27 -18.63 9.65 13.90
N GLU A 28 -18.90 10.81 14.49
CA GLU A 28 -18.67 12.12 13.84
C GLU A 28 -17.19 12.32 13.51
N ILE A 29 -16.30 12.06 14.46
CA ILE A 29 -14.85 12.16 14.26
C ILE A 29 -14.40 11.21 13.14
N ARG A 30 -14.88 9.97 13.14
CA ARG A 30 -14.55 8.99 12.10
C ARG A 30 -15.05 9.44 10.73
N SER A 31 -16.26 9.99 10.66
CA SER A 31 -16.85 10.49 9.41
C SER A 31 -16.03 11.66 8.86
N ALA A 32 -15.73 12.65 9.70
CA ALA A 32 -14.91 13.80 9.32
C ALA A 32 -13.51 13.39 8.87
N ALA A 33 -12.86 12.48 9.61
CA ALA A 33 -11.53 11.96 9.25
C ALA A 33 -11.55 11.21 7.90
N LEU A 34 -12.58 10.41 7.63
CA LEU A 34 -12.73 9.73 6.33
C LEU A 34 -12.97 10.72 5.20
N SER A 35 -13.75 11.78 5.43
CA SER A 35 -13.97 12.84 4.42
C SER A 35 -12.66 13.53 4.07
N ILE A 36 -11.92 14.01 5.07
CA ILE A 36 -10.62 14.67 4.87
C ILE A 36 -9.65 13.72 4.16
N TRP A 37 -9.64 12.44 4.54
CA TRP A 37 -8.78 11.47 3.88
C TRP A 37 -9.19 11.23 2.43
N GLN A 38 -10.48 11.13 2.12
CA GLN A 38 -10.98 11.01 0.76
C GLN A 38 -10.59 12.22 -0.09
N ASP A 39 -10.76 13.44 0.44
CA ASP A 39 -10.41 14.68 -0.26
C ASP A 39 -8.91 14.72 -0.58
N ASN A 40 -8.06 14.37 0.39
CA ASN A 40 -6.61 14.25 0.16
C ASN A 40 -6.28 13.12 -0.83
N TRP A 41 -7.04 12.03 -0.82
CA TRP A 41 -6.82 10.90 -1.72
C TRP A 41 -7.22 11.23 -3.15
N ASP A 42 -8.25 12.04 -3.37
CA ASP A 42 -8.71 12.44 -4.70
C ASP A 42 -7.80 13.54 -5.29
N ASN A 43 -7.36 14.49 -4.48
CA ASN A 43 -6.55 15.63 -4.94
C ASN A 43 -5.03 15.41 -4.86
N GLY A 44 -4.57 14.34 -4.21
CA GLY A 44 -3.14 14.04 -4.07
C GLY A 44 -2.49 13.54 -5.37
N GLU A 45 -1.25 13.96 -5.63
CA GLU A 45 -0.50 13.52 -6.83
C GLU A 45 0.23 12.18 -6.64
N THR A 46 0.48 11.77 -5.40
CA THR A 46 1.17 10.51 -5.11
C THR A 46 0.21 9.31 -5.15
N GLY A 47 0.71 8.15 -5.57
CA GLY A 47 -0.05 6.90 -5.51
C GLY A 47 -1.23 6.80 -6.49
N ARG A 48 -1.23 7.58 -7.60
CA ARG A 48 -2.33 7.58 -8.59
C ARG A 48 -2.66 6.22 -9.16
N SER A 49 -1.68 5.39 -9.46
CA SER A 49 -1.95 4.02 -9.91
C SER A 49 -2.71 3.17 -8.90
N THR A 50 -2.57 3.44 -7.60
CA THR A 50 -3.34 2.77 -6.55
C THR A 50 -4.73 3.37 -6.41
N HIS A 51 -4.88 4.69 -6.56
CA HIS A 51 -6.18 5.38 -6.57
C HIS A 51 -7.06 4.94 -7.72
N ASP A 52 -6.51 4.79 -8.93
CA ASP A 52 -7.24 4.33 -10.11
C ASP A 52 -7.95 2.97 -9.87
N ILE A 53 -7.39 2.15 -8.98
CA ILE A 53 -7.90 0.82 -8.62
C ILE A 53 -8.78 0.90 -7.37
N VAL A 54 -8.36 1.65 -6.35
CA VAL A 54 -9.06 1.84 -5.08
C VAL A 54 -9.34 3.34 -4.89
N PRO A 55 -10.37 3.87 -5.56
CA PRO A 55 -10.64 5.31 -5.54
C PRO A 55 -11.27 5.76 -4.22
N ARG A 56 -11.86 4.83 -3.45
CA ARG A 56 -12.55 5.15 -2.19
C ARG A 56 -11.72 4.72 -0.99
N VAL A 57 -11.44 5.64 -0.10
CA VAL A 57 -10.80 5.33 1.19
C VAL A 57 -11.78 4.57 2.08
N SER A 58 -11.25 3.63 2.85
CA SER A 58 -12.04 2.84 3.78
C SER A 58 -11.17 2.32 4.90
N ASN A 59 -11.80 2.11 6.06
CA ASN A 59 -11.17 1.42 7.18
C ASN A 59 -11.18 -0.11 6.99
N LYS A 60 -11.83 -0.61 5.94
CA LYS A 60 -11.82 -2.05 5.60
C LYS A 60 -10.65 -2.35 4.66
N PRO A 61 -9.87 -3.41 4.92
CA PRO A 61 -8.83 -3.82 4.00
C PRO A 61 -9.44 -4.28 2.67
N VAL A 62 -8.72 -4.05 1.57
CA VAL A 62 -9.16 -4.39 0.20
C VAL A 62 -9.11 -5.91 -0.06
N GLY A 63 -8.55 -6.70 0.87
CA GLY A 63 -8.43 -8.15 0.72
C GLY A 63 -7.32 -8.59 -0.24
N TRP A 64 -6.34 -7.71 -0.46
CA TRP A 64 -5.11 -8.03 -1.19
C TRP A 64 -4.07 -8.59 -0.25
N ASN A 65 -3.27 -9.53 -0.74
CA ASN A 65 -2.13 -10.05 0.00
C ASN A 65 -0.87 -9.19 -0.22
N ARG A 66 0.24 -9.56 0.43
CA ARG A 66 1.50 -8.81 0.38
C ARG A 66 2.02 -8.64 -1.05
N GLU A 67 2.01 -9.70 -1.83
CA GLU A 67 2.52 -9.74 -3.21
C GLU A 67 1.70 -8.84 -4.14
N GLU A 68 0.37 -8.93 -4.04
CA GLU A 68 -0.57 -8.08 -4.78
C GLU A 68 -0.38 -6.60 -4.40
N LEU A 69 -0.24 -6.30 -3.11
CA LEU A 69 0.02 -4.94 -2.62
C LEU A 69 1.32 -4.38 -3.19
N MET A 70 2.41 -5.15 -3.14
CA MET A 70 3.72 -4.76 -3.71
C MET A 70 3.60 -4.44 -5.19
N PHE A 71 2.97 -5.33 -5.96
CA PHE A 71 2.79 -5.13 -7.40
C PHE A 71 2.00 -3.85 -7.72
N ILE A 72 0.85 -3.64 -7.07
CA ILE A 72 -0.05 -2.52 -7.37
C ILE A 72 0.50 -1.16 -6.91
N THR A 73 1.14 -1.13 -5.75
CA THR A 73 1.81 0.08 -5.25
C THR A 73 3.14 0.33 -5.97
N LYS A 74 3.60 -0.63 -6.79
CA LYS A 74 4.93 -0.65 -7.41
C LYS A 74 6.05 -0.60 -6.36
N HIS A 75 5.80 -1.17 -5.19
CA HIS A 75 6.75 -1.28 -4.09
C HIS A 75 7.40 -2.65 -4.06
N GLY A 76 8.52 -2.78 -3.37
CA GLY A 76 9.19 -4.07 -3.13
C GLY A 76 10.49 -4.20 -3.94
N PRO A 77 10.87 -5.42 -4.36
CA PRO A 77 12.20 -5.70 -4.93
C PRO A 77 12.35 -5.25 -6.40
N PHE A 78 11.62 -4.22 -6.82
CA PHE A 78 11.70 -3.71 -8.19
C PHE A 78 12.87 -2.73 -8.31
N PRO A 79 13.79 -2.87 -9.29
CA PRO A 79 14.88 -1.91 -9.50
C PRO A 79 14.40 -0.46 -9.58
N SER A 80 13.26 -0.22 -10.24
CA SER A 80 12.64 1.12 -10.32
C SER A 80 12.18 1.70 -8.98
N TYR A 81 11.74 0.85 -8.05
CA TYR A 81 11.39 1.27 -6.70
C TYR A 81 12.65 1.54 -5.87
N ILE A 82 13.61 0.62 -5.89
CA ILE A 82 14.86 0.71 -5.12
C ILE A 82 15.68 1.95 -5.54
N HIS A 83 15.76 2.21 -6.85
CA HIS A 83 16.43 3.38 -7.40
C HIS A 83 15.84 4.70 -6.90
N ARG A 84 14.51 4.79 -6.74
CA ARG A 84 13.83 5.98 -6.21
C ARG A 84 14.28 6.35 -4.79
N PHE A 85 14.75 5.37 -4.01
CA PHE A 85 15.30 5.58 -2.66
C PHE A 85 16.83 5.73 -2.65
N ASN A 86 17.46 5.87 -3.82
CA ASN A 86 18.91 5.93 -3.98
C ASN A 86 19.66 4.71 -3.40
N LEU A 87 18.98 3.56 -3.33
CA LEU A 87 19.56 2.30 -2.87
C LEU A 87 20.18 1.49 -4.02
N ARG A 88 19.97 1.93 -5.26
CA ARG A 88 20.56 1.37 -6.49
C ARG A 88 20.85 2.51 -7.47
N THR A 89 21.95 2.38 -8.21
CA THR A 89 22.42 3.38 -9.18
C THR A 89 21.53 3.52 -10.41
N HIS A 90 20.83 2.45 -10.81
CA HIS A 90 19.95 2.43 -11.98
C HIS A 90 18.61 1.74 -11.70
N ASP A 91 17.60 2.06 -12.50
CA ASP A 91 16.24 1.48 -12.40
C ASP A 91 16.01 0.27 -13.33
N ASN A 92 17.06 -0.21 -14.00
CA ASN A 92 16.96 -1.30 -14.96
C ASN A 92 16.88 -2.70 -14.34
N CYS A 93 16.09 -3.56 -14.96
CA CYS A 93 16.14 -5.01 -14.85
C CYS A 93 17.42 -5.56 -15.50
N SER A 94 17.84 -6.76 -15.14
CA SER A 94 19.00 -7.45 -15.74
C SER A 94 18.86 -7.69 -17.26
N CYS A 95 17.66 -7.52 -17.83
CA CYS A 95 17.45 -7.59 -19.27
C CYS A 95 17.73 -6.25 -19.99
N GLY A 96 18.10 -5.19 -19.27
CA GLY A 96 18.42 -3.87 -19.80
C GLY A 96 17.26 -2.88 -19.82
N GLU A 97 16.02 -3.35 -19.76
CA GLU A 97 14.81 -2.50 -19.69
C GLU A 97 14.49 -2.03 -18.27
N LYS A 98 13.62 -1.02 -18.13
CA LYS A 98 13.18 -0.53 -16.82
C LYS A 98 12.57 -1.66 -15.97
N GLY A 99 13.14 -1.89 -14.79
CA GLY A 99 12.71 -2.89 -13.82
C GLY A 99 11.50 -2.45 -13.00
N ASP A 100 10.36 -2.27 -13.67
CA ASP A 100 9.07 -1.98 -13.03
C ASP A 100 8.13 -3.20 -13.05
N PRO A 101 7.08 -3.23 -12.22
CA PRO A 101 6.20 -4.39 -12.13
C PRO A 101 5.54 -4.76 -13.46
N MET A 102 5.22 -3.76 -14.29
CA MET A 102 4.60 -4.02 -15.60
C MET A 102 5.58 -4.72 -16.52
N HIS A 103 6.84 -4.29 -16.55
CA HIS A 103 7.88 -4.96 -17.33
C HIS A 103 7.97 -6.44 -16.96
N TYR A 104 8.07 -6.76 -15.67
CA TYR A 104 8.14 -8.15 -15.21
C TYR A 104 6.89 -8.97 -15.57
N ALA A 105 5.70 -8.39 -15.44
CA ALA A 105 4.47 -9.10 -15.73
C ALA A 105 4.21 -9.32 -17.23
N THR A 106 4.94 -8.65 -18.14
CA THR A 106 4.49 -8.55 -19.54
C THR A 106 5.58 -8.69 -20.62
N LYS A 107 6.82 -8.36 -20.30
CA LYS A 107 7.90 -8.21 -21.30
C LYS A 107 9.23 -8.81 -20.88
N CYS A 108 9.48 -9.04 -19.59
CA CYS A 108 10.78 -9.50 -19.12
C CYS A 108 11.16 -10.87 -19.70
N GLN A 109 12.26 -10.94 -20.44
CA GLN A 109 12.73 -12.17 -21.10
C GLN A 109 13.03 -13.31 -20.12
N PHE A 110 13.39 -13.00 -18.88
CA PHE A 110 13.72 -14.00 -17.86
C PHE A 110 12.48 -14.66 -17.24
N ILE A 111 11.29 -14.10 -17.48
CA ILE A 111 10.05 -14.51 -16.81
C ILE A 111 8.92 -14.79 -17.83
N LEU A 112 9.28 -15.31 -19.01
CA LEU A 112 8.33 -15.57 -20.10
C LEU A 112 7.16 -16.47 -19.70
N SER A 113 7.40 -17.51 -18.90
CA SER A 113 6.37 -18.46 -18.45
C SER A 113 5.29 -17.82 -17.56
N TRP A 114 5.56 -16.66 -16.97
CA TRP A 114 4.63 -15.94 -16.09
C TRP A 114 4.00 -14.71 -16.73
N HIS A 115 4.28 -14.43 -18.01
CA HIS A 115 3.73 -13.28 -18.70
C HIS A 115 2.21 -13.32 -18.76
N PHE A 116 1.64 -12.21 -18.32
CA PHE A 116 0.26 -11.84 -18.57
C PHE A 116 0.20 -11.15 -19.93
N GLN A 117 -0.77 -11.53 -20.74
CA GLN A 117 -1.05 -10.83 -21.98
C GLN A 117 -1.51 -9.41 -21.64
N THR A 118 -0.68 -8.42 -21.96
CA THR A 118 -1.06 -7.02 -21.76
C THR A 118 -1.98 -6.60 -22.88
N LEU A 119 -3.06 -5.93 -22.53
CA LEU A 119 -3.84 -5.17 -23.49
C LEU A 119 -3.08 -3.86 -23.81
N THR A 120 -3.51 -3.16 -24.85
CA THR A 120 -2.96 -1.85 -25.26
C THR A 120 -2.75 -0.90 -24.08
N VAL A 121 -1.83 0.06 -24.20
CA VAL A 121 -1.51 1.04 -23.14
C VAL A 121 -2.76 1.75 -22.60
N SER A 122 -3.75 2.00 -23.45
CA SER A 122 -5.04 2.59 -23.10
C SER A 122 -5.91 1.73 -22.15
N LEU A 123 -5.64 0.42 -22.04
CA LEU A 123 -6.41 -0.53 -21.23
C LEU A 123 -5.67 -1.03 -19.98
N LYS A 124 -4.56 -0.38 -19.61
CA LYS A 124 -3.72 -0.78 -18.46
C LYS A 124 -4.50 -0.90 -17.15
N LEU A 125 -5.39 0.04 -16.86
CA LEU A 125 -6.19 0.00 -15.63
C LEU A 125 -7.17 -1.18 -15.62
N GLN A 126 -7.86 -1.41 -16.74
CA GLN A 126 -8.79 -2.53 -16.87
C GLN A 126 -8.04 -3.86 -16.76
N TRP A 127 -6.85 -3.95 -17.35
CA TRP A 127 -5.97 -5.10 -17.24
C TRP A 127 -5.57 -5.38 -15.79
N LEU A 128 -5.17 -4.37 -15.01
CA LEU A 128 -4.87 -4.51 -13.58
C LEU A 128 -6.09 -4.99 -12.79
N LYS A 129 -7.26 -4.40 -13.06
CA LYS A 129 -8.52 -4.82 -12.44
C LYS A 129 -8.83 -6.28 -12.72
N ASN A 130 -8.63 -6.74 -13.97
CA ASN A 130 -8.87 -8.14 -14.35
C ASN A 130 -7.94 -9.12 -13.62
N ILE A 131 -6.66 -8.76 -13.43
CA ILE A 131 -5.71 -9.58 -12.67
C ILE A 131 -6.17 -9.71 -11.21
N LEU A 132 -6.64 -8.62 -10.61
CA LEU A 132 -7.04 -8.57 -9.21
C LEU A 132 -8.43 -9.17 -8.92
N THR A 133 -9.28 -9.34 -9.95
CA THR A 133 -10.61 -9.95 -9.79
C THR A 133 -10.60 -11.46 -10.03
N ASN A 134 -9.70 -11.96 -10.89
CA ASN A 134 -9.64 -13.37 -11.24
C ASN A 134 -8.68 -14.17 -10.34
N ASN A 135 -9.17 -15.20 -9.64
CA ASN A 135 -8.36 -15.99 -8.69
C ASN A 135 -7.15 -16.69 -9.31
N LEU A 136 -7.26 -17.18 -10.55
CA LEU A 136 -6.13 -17.81 -11.25
C LEU A 136 -5.06 -16.76 -11.57
N SER A 137 -5.48 -15.57 -12.02
CA SER A 137 -4.58 -14.45 -12.30
C SER A 137 -3.89 -13.95 -11.03
N ARG A 138 -4.62 -13.83 -9.92
CA ARG A 138 -4.05 -13.53 -8.60
C ARG A 138 -3.01 -14.57 -8.17
N THR A 139 -3.31 -15.85 -8.35
CA THR A 139 -2.36 -16.93 -8.02
C THR A 139 -1.09 -16.83 -8.86
N ARG A 140 -1.23 -16.61 -10.18
CA ARG A 140 -0.09 -16.41 -11.08
C ARG A 140 0.72 -15.17 -10.72
N LEU A 141 0.06 -14.07 -10.32
CA LEU A 141 0.72 -12.85 -9.87
C LEU A 141 1.52 -13.10 -8.59
N ARG A 142 0.96 -13.86 -7.64
CA ARG A 142 1.67 -14.21 -6.40
C ARG A 142 2.92 -15.03 -6.68
N LEU A 143 2.83 -16.02 -7.55
CA LEU A 143 3.98 -16.85 -7.93
C LEU A 143 5.06 -16.02 -8.65
N LEU A 144 4.66 -15.12 -9.55
CA LEU A 144 5.55 -14.14 -10.17
C LEU A 144 6.26 -13.30 -9.10
N MET A 145 5.51 -12.75 -8.15
CA MET A 145 6.06 -11.90 -7.10
C MET A 145 6.99 -12.66 -6.15
N LEU A 146 6.65 -13.89 -5.77
CA LEU A 146 7.52 -14.74 -4.98
C LEU A 146 8.83 -15.01 -5.71
N TYR A 147 8.76 -15.35 -7.00
CA TYR A 147 9.95 -15.52 -7.83
C TYR A 147 10.83 -14.25 -7.84
N ILE A 148 10.25 -13.07 -8.04
CA ILE A 148 11.02 -11.80 -8.02
C ILE A 148 11.60 -11.51 -6.63
N CYS A 149 10.91 -11.89 -5.54
CA CYS A 149 11.39 -11.69 -4.17
C CYS A 149 12.50 -12.67 -3.77
N ASP A 150 12.41 -13.93 -4.21
CA ASP A 150 13.33 -15.00 -3.83
C ASP A 150 14.61 -14.97 -4.67
N ASP A 151 14.53 -14.48 -5.92
CA ASP A 151 15.68 -14.37 -6.82
C ASP A 151 16.55 -13.17 -6.40
N ASN A 152 17.29 -13.36 -5.31
CA ASN A 152 18.37 -12.48 -4.82
C ASN A 152 19.45 -12.21 -5.89
N ASN A 153 19.42 -12.91 -7.04
CA ASN A 153 20.34 -12.70 -8.16
C ASN A 153 20.04 -11.47 -9.03
N LEU A 154 18.94 -10.76 -8.80
CA LEU A 154 18.65 -9.47 -9.47
C LEU A 154 19.24 -8.26 -8.71
N ILE A 155 19.77 -8.51 -7.51
CA ILE A 155 20.62 -7.61 -6.72
C ILE A 155 22.07 -8.05 -6.99
N VAL A 156 22.56 -7.85 -8.21
CA VAL A 156 24.00 -7.77 -8.38
C VAL A 156 24.41 -6.53 -7.61
N GLU A 157 25.05 -6.73 -6.45
CA GLU A 157 25.82 -5.69 -5.79
C GLU A 157 26.82 -5.16 -6.81
N ASP A 158 26.58 -3.97 -7.32
CA ASP A 158 27.62 -3.20 -7.98
C ASP A 158 28.51 -2.66 -6.86
N ASN A 159 29.38 -3.53 -6.34
CA ASN A 159 30.47 -3.15 -5.46
C ASN A 159 31.48 -2.38 -6.29
N ARG A 160 31.39 -1.04 -6.28
CA ARG A 160 32.52 -0.11 -6.44
C ARG A 160 32.20 1.29 -5.95
#